data_AF-A0A0P9T6S9-F1
#
_entry.id   AF-A0A0P9T6S9-F1
#
_cell.length_a   1.000
_cell.length_b   1.000
_cell.length_c   1.000
_cell.angle_alpha   90.00
_cell.angle_beta   90.00
_cell.angle_gamma   90.00
#
_symmetry.space_group_name_H-M   'P 1'
#
loop_
_entity.id
_entity.type
_entity.pdbx_description
1 polymer ?
#
loop_
_entity_poly.entity_id
_entity_poly.type
_entity_poly.pdbx_seq_one_letter_code
_entity_poly.pdbx_strand_id
1 'polypeptide(L)'
;MTDTPSPQPYTGRATVYIDQNVLDMAVKGHDPAFFRSITDKLQIIYSDETLREIKRSGQPEKFLEALDALNSMHFRHQFNDRFEPTGEMILHDLSSSHAYTNYLQAEPVYDLMLAAAHQTTLKLYGGRADSAFTDIASR
;
A
#
# COMPACT_ATOMS: atom_id res chain seq x y z
N MET A 1 -16.49 25.98 8.09
CA MET A 1 -15.81 25.06 9.02
C MET A 1 -16.57 23.76 8.96
N THR A 2 -16.12 22.83 8.13
CA THR A 2 -16.71 21.49 8.03
C THR A 2 -15.86 20.58 8.90
N ASP A 3 -16.42 20.18 10.04
CA ASP A 3 -15.84 19.18 10.93
C ASP A 3 -15.60 17.90 10.11
N THR A 4 -14.34 17.62 9.82
CA THR A 4 -13.97 16.34 9.21
C THR A 4 -13.96 15.36 10.38
N PRO A 5 -14.81 14.31 10.39
CA PRO A 5 -14.88 13.42 11.53
C PRO A 5 -13.49 12.83 11.77
N SER A 6 -12.92 13.11 12.95
CA SER A 6 -11.68 12.48 13.39
C SER A 6 -11.88 10.97 13.30
N PRO A 7 -11.02 10.22 12.59
CA PRO A 7 -11.14 8.77 12.53
C PRO A 7 -11.08 8.25 13.96
N GLN A 8 -12.06 7.43 14.33
CA GLN A 8 -12.10 6.86 15.67
C GLN A 8 -10.95 5.86 15.81
N PRO A 9 -10.23 5.85 16.95
CA PRO A 9 -9.18 4.89 17.19
C PRO A 9 -9.79 3.48 17.12
N TYR A 10 -9.18 2.60 16.33
CA TYR A 10 -9.64 1.23 16.19
C TYR A 10 -9.54 0.53 17.56
N THR A 11 -10.68 0.27 18.19
CA THR A 11 -10.77 -0.45 19.47
C THR A 11 -11.00 -1.95 19.31
N GLY A 12 -10.71 -2.50 18.12
CA GLY A 12 -11.07 -3.87 17.73
C GLY A 12 -10.03 -4.96 18.07
N ARG A 13 -10.10 -6.07 17.34
CA ARG A 13 -9.24 -7.27 17.49
C ARG A 13 -7.76 -6.93 17.33
N ALA A 14 -6.89 -7.66 18.03
CA ALA A 14 -5.45 -7.55 17.80
C ALA A 14 -5.11 -7.74 16.31
N THR A 15 -4.31 -6.82 15.76
CA THR A 15 -4.00 -6.79 14.32
C THR A 15 -2.70 -7.52 14.01
N VAL A 16 -2.63 -8.16 12.84
CA VAL A 16 -1.39 -8.76 12.32
C VAL A 16 -1.16 -8.31 10.88
N TYR A 17 0.05 -7.82 10.62
CA TYR A 17 0.48 -7.48 9.27
C TYR A 17 0.92 -8.74 8.52
N ILE A 18 0.46 -8.89 7.28
CA ILE A 18 0.95 -9.93 6.38
C ILE A 18 1.89 -9.33 5.35
N ASP A 19 3.09 -9.88 5.26
CA ASP A 19 3.99 -9.57 4.16
C ASP A 19 3.64 -10.40 2.92
N GLN A 20 4.33 -10.12 1.82
CA GLN A 20 4.10 -10.80 0.55
C GLN A 20 4.45 -12.29 0.57
N ASN A 21 5.43 -12.72 1.37
CA ASN A 21 5.80 -14.14 1.44
C ASN A 21 4.69 -14.96 2.10
N VAL A 22 4.10 -14.42 3.17
CA VAL A 22 2.94 -15.02 3.83
C VAL A 22 1.73 -15.02 2.90
N LEU A 23 1.51 -13.93 2.15
CA LEU A 23 0.43 -13.87 1.17
C LEU A 23 0.64 -14.88 0.02
N ASP A 24 1.87 -15.06 -0.46
CA ASP A 24 2.22 -16.08 -1.45
C ASP A 24 1.88 -17.50 -0.95
N MET A 25 2.06 -17.77 0.34
CA MET A 25 1.67 -19.04 0.95
C MET A 25 0.16 -19.24 0.88
N ALA A 26 -0.63 -18.20 1.19
CA ALA A 26 -2.08 -18.24 1.11
C ALA A 26 -2.56 -18.50 -0.33
N VAL A 27 -2.00 -17.81 -1.32
CA VAL A 27 -2.31 -18.00 -2.75
C VAL A 27 -2.03 -19.43 -3.22
N LYS A 28 -0.96 -20.04 -2.72
CA LYS A 28 -0.59 -21.43 -3.05
C LYS A 28 -1.39 -22.46 -2.25
N GLY A 29 -2.23 -22.05 -1.30
CA GLY A 29 -3.00 -22.94 -0.44
C GLY A 29 -2.15 -23.70 0.58
N HIS A 30 -0.97 -23.17 0.94
CA HIS A 30 -0.14 -23.77 1.98
C HIS A 30 -0.75 -23.53 3.36
N ASP A 31 -0.84 -24.60 4.16
CA ASP A 31 -1.33 -24.57 5.55
C ASP A 31 -2.65 -23.79 5.79
N PRO A 32 -3.79 -24.28 5.25
CA PRO A 32 -5.10 -23.66 5.50
C PRO A 32 -5.50 -23.61 6.98
N ALA A 33 -4.98 -24.53 7.79
CA ALA A 33 -5.27 -24.59 9.23
C ALA A 33 -4.61 -23.42 9.97
N PHE A 34 -3.36 -23.09 9.62
CA PHE A 34 -2.68 -21.90 10.11
C PHE A 34 -3.50 -20.64 9.79
N PHE A 35 -3.88 -20.43 8.52
CA PHE A 35 -4.61 -19.25 8.09
C PHE A 35 -5.97 -19.11 8.79
N ARG A 36 -6.72 -20.21 8.97
CA ARG A 36 -7.96 -20.21 9.78
C ARG A 36 -7.71 -19.81 11.23
N SER A 37 -6.65 -20.35 11.83
CA SER A 37 -6.33 -20.08 13.23
C SER A 37 -6.00 -18.61 13.51
N ILE A 38 -5.42 -17.91 12.53
CA ILE A 38 -5.11 -16.48 12.66
C ILE A 38 -6.32 -15.60 12.34
N THR A 39 -7.12 -15.90 11.30
CA THR A 39 -8.33 -15.12 10.96
C THR A 39 -9.38 -15.18 12.06
N ASP A 40 -9.44 -16.29 12.80
CA ASP A 40 -10.38 -16.47 13.91
C ASP A 40 -10.01 -15.63 15.14
N LYS A 41 -8.77 -15.17 15.27
CA LYS A 41 -8.25 -14.51 16.48
C LYS A 41 -7.81 -13.07 16.24
N LEU A 42 -7.30 -12.78 15.05
CA LEU A 42 -6.61 -11.55 14.71
C LEU A 42 -7.30 -10.88 13.52
N GLN A 43 -7.18 -9.56 13.46
CA GLN A 43 -7.52 -8.81 12.25
C GLN A 43 -6.28 -8.78 11.35
N ILE A 44 -6.39 -9.38 10.16
CA ILE A 44 -5.30 -9.33 9.18
C ILE A 44 -5.32 -7.97 8.49
N ILE A 45 -4.15 -7.37 8.32
CA ILE A 45 -3.99 -6.07 7.67
C ILE A 45 -2.86 -6.10 6.62
N TYR A 46 -3.00 -5.31 5.57
CA TYR A 46 -2.01 -5.14 4.50
C TYR A 46 -1.91 -3.66 4.07
N SER A 47 -0.85 -3.30 3.35
CA SER A 47 -0.54 -1.89 3.02
C SER A 47 -0.49 -1.62 1.52
N ASP A 48 -0.30 -0.36 1.16
CA ASP A 48 0.03 0.03 -0.22
C ASP A 48 1.32 -0.63 -0.75
N GLU A 49 2.26 -1.01 0.12
CA GLU A 49 3.45 -1.77 -0.30
C GLU A 49 3.05 -3.16 -0.79
N THR A 50 2.12 -3.82 -0.09
CA THR A 50 1.57 -5.10 -0.51
C THR A 50 0.89 -4.96 -1.88
N LEU A 51 0.09 -3.90 -2.08
CA LEU A 51 -0.56 -3.64 -3.37
C LEU A 51 0.43 -3.36 -4.50
N ARG A 52 1.54 -2.67 -4.21
CA ARG A 52 2.66 -2.48 -5.16
C ARG A 52 3.27 -3.80 -5.58
N GLU A 53 3.53 -4.69 -4.63
CA GLU A 53 4.10 -6.01 -4.92
C GLU A 53 3.12 -6.90 -5.69
N ILE A 54 1.83 -6.86 -5.35
CA ILE A 54 0.75 -7.51 -6.09
C ILE A 54 0.71 -7.02 -7.55
N LYS A 55 0.81 -5.70 -7.79
CA LYS A 55 0.91 -5.15 -9.15
C LYS A 55 2.11 -5.74 -9.89
N ARG A 56 3.28 -5.78 -9.24
CA ARG A 56 4.54 -6.28 -9.81
C ARG A 56 4.47 -7.79 -10.12
N SER A 57 3.63 -8.55 -9.44
CA SER A 57 3.45 -10.00 -9.68
C SER A 57 2.88 -10.33 -11.06
N GLY A 58 2.16 -9.38 -11.69
CA GLY A 58 1.47 -9.59 -12.96
C GLY A 58 0.23 -10.50 -12.89
N GLN A 59 -0.17 -10.96 -11.70
CA GLN A 59 -1.35 -11.81 -11.49
C GLN A 59 -2.17 -11.32 -10.29
N PRO A 60 -2.64 -10.05 -10.29
CA PRO A 60 -3.23 -9.42 -9.11
C PRO A 60 -4.46 -10.18 -8.60
N GLU A 61 -5.28 -10.72 -9.49
CA GLU A 61 -6.54 -11.41 -9.17
C GLU A 61 -6.37 -12.47 -8.08
N LYS A 62 -5.33 -13.31 -8.18
CA LYS A 62 -5.05 -14.40 -7.23
C LYS A 62 -4.74 -13.88 -5.83
N PHE A 63 -4.02 -12.77 -5.76
CA PHE A 63 -3.63 -12.16 -4.51
C PHE A 63 -4.80 -11.44 -3.85
N LEU A 64 -5.60 -10.73 -4.64
CA LEU A 64 -6.80 -10.05 -4.14
C LEU A 64 -7.83 -11.06 -3.62
N GLU A 65 -8.03 -12.18 -4.32
CA GLU A 65 -8.87 -13.29 -3.82
C GLU A 65 -8.35 -13.86 -2.49
N ALA A 66 -7.04 -14.02 -2.34
CA ALA A 66 -6.44 -14.48 -1.09
C ALA A 66 -6.63 -13.47 0.05
N LEU A 67 -6.48 -12.16 -0.22
CA LEU A 67 -6.71 -11.10 0.75
C LEU A 67 -8.18 -11.05 1.21
N ASP A 68 -9.13 -11.24 0.28
CA ASP A 68 -10.56 -11.29 0.58
C ASP A 68 -10.90 -12.56 1.38
N ALA A 69 -10.34 -13.72 1.02
CA ALA A 69 -10.53 -14.97 1.76
C ALA A 69 -9.99 -14.91 3.21
N LEU A 70 -8.96 -14.07 3.43
CA LEU A 70 -8.39 -13.79 4.74
C LEU A 70 -9.16 -12.72 5.53
N ASN A 71 -10.25 -12.16 4.97
CA ASN A 71 -10.99 -11.04 5.55
C ASN A 71 -10.05 -9.89 6.00
N SER A 72 -9.05 -9.61 5.15
CA SER A 72 -7.99 -8.66 5.47
C SER A 72 -8.43 -7.22 5.20
N MET A 73 -7.92 -6.27 5.98
CA MET A 73 -8.21 -4.84 5.83
C MET A 73 -6.99 -4.10 5.30
N HIS A 74 -7.22 -3.19 4.36
CA HIS A 74 -6.18 -2.28 3.91
C HIS A 74 -5.91 -1.23 5.00
N PHE A 75 -4.65 -0.92 5.26
CA PHE A 75 -4.28 0.19 6.11
C PHE A 75 -3.38 1.19 5.39
N ARG A 76 -3.46 2.45 5.85
CA ARG A 76 -2.58 3.55 5.43
C ARG A 76 -2.20 4.43 6.60
N HIS A 77 -1.10 5.17 6.46
CA HIS A 77 -0.77 6.24 7.39
C HIS A 77 -1.76 7.40 7.26
N GLN A 78 -2.17 7.96 8.40
CA GLN A 78 -2.87 9.24 8.43
C GLN A 78 -1.85 10.37 8.33
N PHE A 79 -2.16 11.34 7.47
CA PHE A 79 -1.40 12.57 7.33
C PHE A 79 -2.29 13.76 7.69
N ASN A 80 -1.68 14.79 8.29
CA ASN A 80 -2.36 16.06 8.52
C ASN A 80 -2.43 16.91 7.24
N ASP A 81 -3.05 18.09 7.30
CA ASP A 81 -3.16 19.03 6.18
C ASP A 81 -1.80 19.52 5.62
N ARG A 82 -0.71 19.28 6.35
CA ARG A 82 0.67 19.61 5.97
C ARG A 82 1.42 18.41 5.40
N PHE A 83 0.74 17.28 5.17
CA PHE A 83 1.33 16.01 4.74
C PHE A 83 2.36 15.43 5.71
N GLU A 84 2.26 15.76 6.99
CA GLU A 84 3.11 15.18 8.04
C GLU A 84 2.40 13.96 8.64
N PRO A 85 3.12 12.86 8.90
CA PRO A 85 2.54 11.68 9.53
C PRO A 85 2.07 12.02 10.94
N THR A 86 0.82 11.68 11.26
CA THR A 86 0.25 11.96 12.59
C THR A 86 0.68 10.93 13.64
N GLY A 87 1.27 9.81 13.19
CA GLY A 87 1.51 8.62 14.00
C GLY A 87 0.29 7.68 14.09
N GLU A 88 -0.85 8.08 13.53
CA GLU A 88 -2.05 7.27 13.47
C GLU A 88 -2.18 6.53 12.13
N MET A 89 -2.96 5.46 12.15
CA MET A 89 -3.21 4.59 11.00
C MET A 89 -4.71 4.54 10.72
N ILE A 90 -5.07 4.55 9.45
CA ILE A 90 -6.45 4.38 9.00
C ILE A 90 -6.59 2.94 8.53
N LEU A 91 -7.55 2.21 9.11
CA LEU A 91 -7.98 0.90 8.65
C LEU A 91 -9.23 1.07 7.78
N HIS A 92 -9.14 0.61 6.54
CA HIS A 92 -10.21 0.69 5.56
C HIS A 92 -10.99 -0.62 5.52
N ASP A 93 -12.31 -0.51 5.74
CA ASP A 93 -13.25 -1.58 5.46
C ASP A 93 -13.69 -1.49 4.00
N LEU A 94 -12.80 -1.98 3.12
CA LEU A 94 -12.98 -1.99 1.67
C LEU A 94 -12.61 -3.39 1.18
N SER A 95 -13.28 -3.86 0.11
CA SER A 95 -12.82 -5.06 -0.59
C SER A 95 -11.41 -4.86 -1.16
N SER A 96 -10.64 -5.94 -1.25
CA SER A 96 -9.25 -5.86 -1.73
C SER A 96 -9.16 -5.33 -3.15
N SER A 97 -10.13 -5.68 -4.00
CA SER A 97 -10.25 -5.15 -5.36
C SER A 97 -10.50 -3.64 -5.41
N HIS A 98 -11.31 -3.09 -4.51
CA HIS A 98 -11.52 -1.64 -4.42
C HIS A 98 -10.28 -0.93 -3.89
N ALA A 99 -9.63 -1.46 -2.85
CA ALA A 99 -8.38 -0.91 -2.33
C ALA A 99 -7.29 -0.89 -3.42
N TYR A 100 -7.18 -1.98 -4.19
CA TYR A 100 -6.25 -2.07 -5.32
C TYR A 100 -6.57 -1.08 -6.44
N THR A 101 -7.85 -0.92 -6.79
CA THR A 101 -8.27 0.09 -7.78
C THR A 101 -7.89 1.51 -7.34
N ASN A 102 -8.12 1.84 -6.06
CA ASN A 102 -7.73 3.13 -5.50
C ASN A 102 -6.21 3.33 -5.54
N TYR A 103 -5.45 2.29 -5.21
CA TYR A 103 -3.98 2.29 -5.33
C TYR A 103 -3.53 2.59 -6.76
N LEU A 104 -4.09 1.90 -7.77
CA LEU A 104 -3.75 2.13 -9.18
C LEU A 104 -4.10 3.54 -9.67
N GLN A 105 -5.13 4.16 -9.12
CA GLN A 105 -5.49 5.55 -9.46
C GLN A 105 -4.55 6.58 -8.81
N ALA A 106 -4.03 6.29 -7.63
CA ALA A 106 -3.10 7.17 -6.91
C ALA A 106 -1.64 7.02 -7.37
N GLU A 107 -1.26 5.84 -7.86
CA GLU A 107 0.12 5.51 -8.24
C GLU A 107 0.76 6.43 -9.31
N PRO A 108 0.08 6.90 -10.37
CA PRO A 108 0.70 7.79 -11.36
C PRO A 108 1.36 9.02 -10.75
N VAL A 109 0.89 9.47 -9.58
CA VAL A 109 1.48 10.59 -8.82
C VAL A 109 2.78 10.15 -8.14
N TYR A 110 2.80 8.98 -7.50
CA TYR A 110 3.98 8.46 -6.81
C TYR A 110 5.10 8.07 -7.77
N ASP A 111 4.78 7.37 -8.86
CA ASP A 111 5.76 6.97 -9.87
C ASP A 111 6.36 8.20 -10.57
N LEU A 112 5.54 9.23 -10.83
CA LEU A 112 6.02 10.49 -11.39
C LEU A 112 6.98 11.20 -10.43
N MET A 113 6.63 11.29 -9.14
CA MET A 113 7.50 11.90 -8.13
C MET A 113 8.81 11.13 -7.94
N LEU A 114 8.75 9.79 -7.88
CA LEU A 114 9.92 8.94 -7.75
C LEU A 114 10.83 9.04 -8.99
N ALA A 115 10.24 9.01 -10.18
CA ALA A 115 10.96 9.22 -11.43
C ALA A 115 11.65 10.59 -11.46
N ALA A 116 10.95 11.67 -11.09
CA ALA A 116 11.52 13.03 -11.03
C ALA A 116 12.68 13.14 -10.03
N ALA A 117 12.55 12.52 -8.85
CA ALA A 117 13.62 12.46 -7.85
C ALA A 117 14.85 11.67 -8.36
N HIS A 118 14.62 10.55 -9.05
CA HIS A 118 15.67 9.77 -9.69
C HIS A 118 16.38 10.55 -10.81
N GLN A 119 15.67 11.35 -11.59
CA GLN A 119 16.29 12.20 -12.63
C GLN A 119 17.22 13.25 -12.03
N THR A 120 16.80 13.87 -10.93
CA THR A 120 17.64 14.85 -10.21
C THR A 120 18.89 14.19 -9.63
N THR A 121 18.75 12.98 -9.10
CA THR A 121 19.87 12.18 -8.58
C THR A 121 20.86 11.81 -9.67
N LEU A 122 20.37 11.33 -10.82
CA LEU A 122 21.21 11.02 -11.99
C LEU A 122 22.00 12.24 -12.49
N LYS A 123 21.43 13.45 -12.41
CA LYS A 123 22.16 14.68 -12.75
C LYS A 123 23.29 14.97 -11.78
N LEU A 124 23.05 14.83 -10.47
CA LEU A 124 24.06 15.08 -9.43
C LEU A 124 25.26 14.12 -9.53
N TYR A 125 25.02 12.85 -9.86
CA TYR A 125 26.06 11.83 -10.00
C TYR A 125 26.66 11.74 -11.43
N GLY A 126 26.36 12.70 -12.31
CA GLY A 126 26.98 12.79 -13.64
C GLY A 126 26.37 11.89 -14.72
N GLY A 127 25.33 11.10 -14.41
CA GLY A 127 24.59 10.27 -15.36
C GLY A 127 23.77 11.07 -16.40
N ARG A 128 23.61 12.39 -16.19
CA ARG A 128 23.03 13.34 -17.15
C ARG A 128 23.85 14.62 -17.27
N ALA A 129 25.12 14.51 -17.62
CA ALA A 129 26.03 15.66 -17.75
C ALA A 129 25.46 16.78 -18.65
N ASP A 130 24.71 16.41 -19.70
CA ASP A 130 24.27 17.35 -20.75
C ASP A 130 22.88 17.97 -20.53
N SER A 131 22.10 17.56 -19.52
CA SER A 131 20.75 18.09 -19.26
C SER A 131 20.76 19.15 -18.15
N ALA A 132 20.16 20.32 -18.35
CA ALA A 132 20.00 21.29 -17.26
C ALA A 132 18.92 20.81 -16.27
N PHE A 133 18.96 21.29 -15.02
CA PHE A 133 17.91 20.96 -14.02
C PHE A 133 16.52 21.42 -14.48
N THR A 134 16.43 22.48 -15.28
CA THR A 134 15.20 22.96 -15.91
C THR A 134 14.64 21.98 -16.94
N ASP A 135 15.50 21.22 -17.63
CA ASP A 135 15.10 20.21 -18.61
C ASP A 135 14.59 18.92 -17.94
N ILE A 136 14.99 18.71 -16.69
CA ILE A 136 14.53 17.61 -15.84
C ILE A 136 13.17 17.93 -15.23
N ALA A 137 12.94 19.18 -14.83
CA ALA A 137 11.68 19.63 -14.19
C ALA A 137 10.51 19.83 -15.18
N SER A 138 10.78 19.79 -16.48
CA SER A 138 9.81 20.07 -17.57
C SER A 138 9.37 18.83 -18.34
N ARG A 139 9.70 17.62 -17.86
CA ARG A 139 9.34 16.33 -18.46
C ARG A 139 8.50 15.48 -17.52
#